data_AF-A0A553UFR1-F1
#
_entry.id   AF-A0A553UFR1-F1
#
_cell.length_a   1.000
_cell.length_b   1.000
_cell.length_c   1.000
_cell.angle_alpha   90.00
_cell.angle_beta   90.00
_cell.angle_gamma   90.00
#
_symmetry.space_group_name_H-M   'P 1'
#
loop_
_entity.id
_entity.type
_entity.pdbx_description
1 polymer ?
#
loop_
_entity_poly.entity_id
_entity_poly.type
_entity_poly.pdbx_seq_one_letter_code
_entity_poly.pdbx_strand_id
1 'polypeptide(L)'
;IQLNHLVQRQDFDNATKALIRELEGGLPPDDGGKSFEYKTEGTKDIKDLRTELRQSLVPILNQDIKNKETGVVARISGTGLNKISSEKALNKSLENGFTKEEHFKVGADIKALFENARLGETYADKKGSADIKAMHRYFAEININGKKAQVKITLKESMQQGHRIYSLELGELNPLP
;
A
#
# COMPACT_ATOMS: atom_id res chain seq x y z
N ILE A 1 44.36 16.53 23.98
CA ILE A 1 42.97 16.50 23.46
C ILE A 1 42.82 15.17 22.72
N GLN A 2 42.16 14.19 23.33
CA GLN A 2 41.87 12.90 22.69
C GLN A 2 40.68 13.07 21.74
N LEU A 3 40.82 12.72 20.46
CA LEU A 3 39.69 12.56 19.55
C LEU A 3 39.30 11.09 19.51
N ASN A 4 38.15 10.77 20.09
CA ASN A 4 37.42 9.53 19.84
C ASN A 4 36.90 9.56 18.40
N HIS A 5 37.30 8.60 17.59
CA HIS A 5 36.48 8.15 16.46
C HIS A 5 36.75 6.66 16.19
N LEU A 6 36.33 5.80 17.12
CA LEU A 6 36.07 4.41 16.78
C LEU A 6 34.76 4.40 15.96
N VAL A 7 34.88 4.49 14.64
CA VAL A 7 33.85 3.91 13.78
C VAL A 7 33.83 2.43 14.12
N GLN A 8 32.70 1.93 14.63
CA GLN A 8 32.60 0.57 15.16
C GLN A 8 32.82 -0.40 14.01
N ARG A 9 33.62 -1.47 14.20
CA ARG A 9 33.81 -2.52 13.17
C ARG A 9 32.49 -3.04 12.62
N GLN A 10 31.47 -3.08 13.47
CA GLN A 10 30.12 -3.49 13.13
C GLN A 10 29.46 -2.62 12.05
N ASP A 11 29.74 -1.32 12.03
CA ASP A 11 29.21 -0.40 11.01
C ASP A 11 29.87 -0.63 9.65
N PHE A 12 31.18 -0.91 9.64
CA PHE A 12 31.89 -1.29 8.43
C PHE A 12 31.42 -2.65 7.90
N ASP A 13 31.23 -3.63 8.78
CA ASP A 13 30.76 -4.96 8.39
C ASP A 13 29.35 -4.91 7.78
N ASN A 14 28.48 -4.06 8.33
CA ASN A 14 27.11 -3.87 7.82
C ASN A 14 27.10 -3.13 6.48
N ALA A 15 27.89 -2.06 6.33
CA ALA A 15 28.03 -1.33 5.07
C ALA A 15 28.64 -2.22 3.97
N THR A 16 29.62 -3.06 4.30
CA THR A 16 30.25 -3.99 3.35
C THR A 16 29.25 -5.06 2.89
N LYS A 17 28.43 -5.60 3.79
CA LYS A 17 27.36 -6.55 3.45
C LYS A 17 26.26 -5.92 2.58
N ALA A 18 25.91 -4.67 2.84
CA ALA A 18 24.94 -3.93 2.03
C ALA A 18 25.45 -3.73 0.59
N LEU A 19 26.73 -3.35 0.44
CA LEU A 19 27.35 -3.12 -0.87
C LEU A 19 27.49 -4.42 -1.69
N ILE A 20 27.89 -5.52 -1.06
CA ILE A 20 27.98 -6.85 -1.73
C ILE A 20 26.59 -7.30 -2.21
N ARG A 21 25.54 -7.01 -1.45
CA ARG A 21 24.15 -7.35 -1.80
C ARG A 21 23.60 -6.58 -2.99
N GLU A 22 23.94 -5.29 -3.10
CA GLU A 22 23.60 -4.46 -4.26
C GLU A 22 24.29 -4.97 -5.53
N LEU A 23 25.54 -5.44 -5.43
CA LEU A 23 26.30 -6.00 -6.56
C LEU A 23 25.79 -7.38 -7.00
N GLU A 24 25.24 -8.18 -6.09
CA GLU A 24 24.71 -9.52 -6.37
C GLU A 24 23.22 -9.51 -6.80
N GLY A 25 22.58 -8.35 -6.93
CA GLY A 25 21.15 -8.26 -7.29
C GLY A 25 20.21 -8.91 -6.27
N GLY A 26 20.69 -9.13 -5.05
CA GLY A 26 19.90 -9.70 -3.97
C GLY A 26 18.88 -8.69 -3.47
N LEU A 27 17.59 -9.04 -3.54
CA LEU A 27 16.51 -8.29 -2.88
C LEU A 27 16.96 -7.87 -1.48
N PRO A 28 16.72 -6.61 -1.05
CA PRO A 28 17.09 -6.14 0.29
C PRO A 28 16.55 -7.08 1.36
N PRO A 29 17.17 -7.11 2.56
CA PRO A 29 16.69 -7.98 3.63
C PRO A 29 15.26 -7.58 3.93
N ASP A 30 14.38 -8.58 3.98
CA ASP A 30 13.05 -8.48 4.60
C ASP A 30 13.24 -7.79 5.95
N ASP A 31 12.87 -6.52 5.99
CA ASP A 31 13.14 -5.55 7.05
C ASP A 31 12.22 -5.76 8.26
N GLY A 32 11.68 -6.97 8.42
CA GLY A 32 10.68 -7.27 9.43
C GLY A 32 9.36 -6.52 9.19
N GLY A 33 9.16 -6.01 7.97
CA GLY A 33 7.86 -5.53 7.51
C GLY A 33 6.83 -6.63 7.67
N LYS A 34 5.62 -6.30 8.16
CA LYS A 34 4.54 -7.28 8.26
C LYS A 34 4.33 -7.94 6.90
N SER A 35 4.61 -9.24 6.80
CA SER A 35 4.25 -10.05 5.65
C SER A 35 2.73 -10.22 5.64
N PHE A 36 2.05 -9.55 4.71
CA PHE A 36 0.62 -9.69 4.53
C PHE A 36 0.32 -10.97 3.75
N GLU A 37 -0.27 -11.95 4.43
CA GLU A 37 -0.65 -13.25 3.87
C GLU A 37 -2.17 -13.32 3.75
N TYR A 38 -2.65 -13.56 2.53
CA TYR A 38 -4.07 -13.69 2.22
C TYR A 38 -4.37 -15.03 1.57
N LYS A 39 -5.52 -15.60 1.93
CA LYS A 39 -6.13 -16.72 1.24
C LYS A 39 -7.57 -16.38 0.92
N THR A 40 -8.01 -16.81 -0.26
CA THR A 40 -9.41 -16.73 -0.67
C THR A 40 -9.91 -18.14 -0.95
N GLU A 41 -11.13 -18.43 -0.49
CA GLU A 41 -11.75 -19.75 -0.65
C GLU A 41 -13.11 -19.61 -1.31
N GLY A 42 -13.39 -20.53 -2.24
CA GLY A 42 -14.65 -20.58 -2.96
C GLY A 42 -14.88 -19.39 -3.90
N THR A 43 -16.07 -19.38 -4.48
CA THR A 43 -16.54 -18.32 -5.37
C THR A 43 -17.71 -17.61 -4.73
N LYS A 44 -17.72 -16.28 -4.72
CA LYS A 44 -18.83 -15.48 -4.17
C LYS A 44 -19.50 -14.62 -5.24
N ASP A 45 -20.76 -14.26 -5.01
CA ASP A 45 -21.39 -13.24 -5.82
C ASP A 45 -20.73 -11.88 -5.56
N ILE A 46 -20.67 -11.05 -6.59
CA ILE A 46 -20.08 -9.72 -6.48
C ILE A 46 -20.81 -8.84 -5.46
N LYS A 47 -22.12 -9.04 -5.26
CA LYS A 47 -22.92 -8.32 -4.26
C LYS A 47 -22.48 -8.68 -2.84
N ASP A 48 -22.19 -9.96 -2.59
CA ASP A 48 -21.73 -10.42 -1.27
C ASP A 48 -20.34 -9.85 -0.97
N LEU A 49 -19.42 -9.92 -1.93
CA LEU A 49 -18.07 -9.35 -1.80
C LEU A 49 -18.10 -7.84 -1.52
N ARG A 50 -18.98 -7.09 -2.19
CA ARG A 50 -19.18 -5.67 -1.91
C ARG A 50 -19.80 -5.41 -0.54
N THR A 51 -20.65 -6.31 -0.06
CA THR A 51 -21.27 -6.21 1.27
C THR A 51 -20.24 -6.44 2.36
N GLU A 52 -19.42 -7.47 2.23
CA GLU A 52 -18.31 -7.79 3.15
C GLU A 52 -17.27 -6.65 3.20
N LEU A 53 -16.91 -6.08 2.04
CA LEU A 53 -16.04 -4.90 1.99
C LEU A 53 -16.65 -3.72 2.77
N ARG A 54 -17.95 -3.43 2.58
CA ARG A 54 -18.61 -2.36 3.31
C ARG A 54 -18.64 -2.63 4.81
N GLN A 55 -18.97 -3.84 5.24
CA GLN A 55 -18.97 -4.23 6.65
C GLN A 55 -17.59 -4.02 7.30
N SER A 56 -16.52 -4.28 6.55
CA SER A 56 -15.14 -4.09 7.03
C SER A 56 -14.74 -2.61 7.13
N LEU A 57 -15.19 -1.79 6.18
CA LEU A 57 -14.70 -0.41 6.03
C LEU A 57 -15.59 0.65 6.68
N VAL A 58 -16.91 0.41 6.83
CA VAL A 58 -17.84 1.34 7.50
C VAL A 58 -17.37 1.72 8.91
N PRO A 59 -16.92 0.78 9.77
CA PRO A 59 -16.46 1.10 11.12
C PRO A 59 -15.26 2.03 11.20
N ILE A 60 -14.44 2.12 10.13
CA ILE A 60 -13.21 2.91 10.10
C ILE A 60 -13.34 4.18 9.25
N LEU A 61 -14.54 4.49 8.73
CA LEU A 61 -14.75 5.70 7.94
C LEU A 61 -14.43 6.95 8.74
N ASN A 62 -13.69 7.86 8.11
CA ASN A 62 -13.24 9.14 8.66
C ASN A 62 -12.39 9.05 9.95
N GLN A 63 -11.95 7.85 10.34
CA GLN A 63 -10.99 7.68 11.41
C GLN A 63 -9.57 7.91 10.91
N ASP A 64 -8.71 8.45 11.77
CA ASP A 64 -7.31 8.68 11.48
C ASP A 64 -6.57 7.34 11.37
N ILE A 65 -5.87 7.16 10.24
CA ILE A 65 -4.99 6.03 10.01
C ILE A 65 -3.61 6.63 9.73
N LYS A 66 -2.63 6.30 10.57
CA LYS A 66 -1.28 6.84 10.46
C LYS A 66 -0.37 5.83 9.74
N ASN A 67 0.23 6.25 8.65
CA ASN A 67 1.32 5.51 8.03
C ASN A 67 2.56 5.55 8.95
N LYS A 68 3.15 4.38 9.23
CA LYS A 68 4.26 4.27 10.18
C LYS A 68 5.58 4.81 9.65
N GLU A 69 5.81 4.70 8.34
CA GLU A 69 7.05 5.12 7.71
C GLU A 69 7.09 6.65 7.52
N THR A 70 6.04 7.23 6.92
CA THR A 70 6.01 8.66 6.59
C THR A 70 5.41 9.53 7.69
N GLY A 71 4.71 8.93 8.65
CA GLY A 71 3.93 9.64 9.66
C GLY A 71 2.65 10.31 9.13
N VAL A 72 2.34 10.19 7.84
CA VAL A 72 1.14 10.78 7.22
C VAL A 72 -0.12 10.17 7.83
N VAL A 73 -1.05 11.05 8.24
CA VAL A 73 -2.39 10.66 8.68
C VAL A 73 -3.36 10.81 7.52
N ALA A 74 -4.04 9.72 7.17
CA ALA A 74 -5.07 9.70 6.15
C ALA A 74 -6.37 9.08 6.67
N ARG A 75 -7.47 9.39 5.99
CA ARG A 75 -8.81 8.87 6.31
C ARG A 75 -9.43 8.23 5.08
N ILE A 76 -10.19 7.15 5.27
CA ILE A 76 -11.07 6.64 4.22
C ILE A 76 -12.44 7.31 4.32
N SER A 77 -12.98 7.80 3.21
CA SER A 77 -14.34 8.38 3.13
C SER A 77 -15.30 7.40 2.47
N GLY A 78 -16.61 7.68 2.53
CA GLY A 78 -17.60 6.92 1.74
C GLY A 78 -17.30 6.95 0.23
N THR A 79 -16.73 8.04 -0.29
CA THR A 79 -16.25 8.11 -1.68
C THR A 79 -15.08 7.16 -1.92
N GLY A 80 -14.10 7.11 -1.01
CA GLY A 80 -12.96 6.18 -1.09
C GLY A 80 -13.43 4.72 -1.07
N LEU A 81 -14.35 4.38 -0.18
CA LEU A 81 -15.02 3.08 -0.12
C LEU A 81 -15.69 2.72 -1.46
N ASN A 82 -16.48 3.63 -2.02
CA ASN A 82 -17.15 3.41 -3.31
C ASN A 82 -16.16 3.27 -4.47
N LYS A 83 -15.01 3.91 -4.40
CA LYS A 83 -13.95 3.81 -5.41
C LYS A 83 -13.22 2.47 -5.34
N ILE A 84 -12.89 1.99 -4.15
CA ILE A 84 -12.36 0.63 -3.95
C ILE A 84 -13.38 -0.41 -4.44
N SER A 85 -14.67 -0.25 -4.12
CA SER A 85 -15.75 -1.16 -4.54
C SER A 85 -16.12 -1.11 -6.03
N SER A 86 -15.60 -0.12 -6.76
CA SER A 86 -16.04 0.17 -8.12
C SER A 86 -15.61 -0.90 -9.11
N GLU A 87 -16.43 -1.11 -10.14
CA GLU A 87 -16.10 -2.01 -11.25
C GLU A 87 -14.77 -1.63 -11.92
N LYS A 88 -14.46 -0.33 -12.00
CA LYS A 88 -13.18 0.13 -12.55
C LYS A 88 -11.97 -0.33 -11.72
N ALA A 89 -12.04 -0.30 -10.39
CA ALA A 89 -10.94 -0.76 -9.54
C ALA A 89 -10.81 -2.28 -9.57
N LEU A 90 -11.95 -2.98 -9.61
CA LEU A 90 -12.00 -4.42 -9.80
C LEU A 90 -11.37 -4.83 -11.15
N ASN A 91 -11.81 -4.24 -12.26
CA ASN A 91 -11.33 -4.59 -13.61
C ASN A 91 -9.82 -4.43 -13.73
N LYS A 92 -9.22 -3.39 -13.13
CA LYS A 92 -7.76 -3.26 -13.08
C LYS A 92 -7.06 -4.42 -12.36
N SER A 93 -7.66 -4.93 -11.30
CA SER A 93 -7.10 -6.11 -10.59
C SER A 93 -7.27 -7.36 -11.44
N LEU A 94 -8.41 -7.51 -12.14
CA LEU A 94 -8.64 -8.61 -13.09
C LEU A 94 -7.65 -8.57 -14.27
N GLU A 95 -7.42 -7.40 -14.84
CA GLU A 95 -6.43 -7.15 -15.91
C GLU A 95 -5.02 -7.53 -15.47
N ASN A 96 -4.70 -7.41 -14.19
CA ASN A 96 -3.42 -7.85 -13.59
C ASN A 96 -3.43 -9.32 -13.13
N GLY A 97 -4.42 -10.12 -13.57
CA GLY A 97 -4.49 -11.54 -13.30
C GLY A 97 -4.83 -11.90 -11.85
N PHE A 98 -5.60 -11.06 -11.17
CA PHE A 98 -6.19 -11.37 -9.87
C PHE A 98 -7.69 -11.64 -9.99
N THR A 99 -8.28 -12.27 -8.99
CA THR A 99 -9.73 -12.54 -8.94
C THR A 99 -10.48 -11.42 -8.22
N LYS A 100 -11.81 -11.44 -8.34
CA LYS A 100 -12.67 -10.54 -7.55
C LYS A 100 -12.52 -10.83 -6.06
N GLU A 101 -12.48 -12.09 -5.65
CA GLU A 101 -12.30 -12.49 -4.26
C GLU A 101 -11.01 -11.90 -3.68
N GLU A 102 -9.92 -11.97 -4.43
CA GLU A 102 -8.62 -11.42 -4.04
C GLU A 102 -8.67 -9.90 -3.89
N HIS A 103 -9.24 -9.20 -4.87
CA HIS A 103 -9.42 -7.76 -4.82
C HIS A 103 -10.18 -7.30 -3.57
N PHE A 104 -11.33 -7.92 -3.28
CA PHE A 104 -12.17 -7.53 -2.15
C PHE A 104 -11.57 -7.95 -0.81
N LYS A 105 -10.90 -9.10 -0.74
CA LYS A 105 -10.20 -9.55 0.48
C LYS A 105 -9.10 -8.57 0.89
N VAL A 106 -8.29 -8.15 -0.06
CA VAL A 106 -7.21 -7.17 0.18
C VAL A 106 -7.80 -5.78 0.45
N GLY A 107 -8.82 -5.37 -0.30
CA GLY A 107 -9.52 -4.09 -0.10
C GLY A 107 -10.11 -3.93 1.31
N ALA A 108 -10.58 -5.03 1.92
CA ALA A 108 -11.10 -5.02 3.29
C ALA A 108 -10.03 -4.72 4.35
N ASP A 109 -8.75 -4.95 4.05
CA ASP A 109 -7.62 -4.76 4.96
C ASP A 109 -6.84 -3.45 4.69
N ILE A 110 -7.46 -2.49 3.99
CA ILE A 110 -6.83 -1.24 3.57
C ILE A 110 -6.18 -0.44 4.71
N LYS A 111 -6.71 -0.55 5.94
CA LYS A 111 -6.14 0.12 7.11
C LYS A 111 -4.76 -0.42 7.42
N ALA A 112 -4.63 -1.73 7.59
CA ALA A 112 -3.34 -2.34 7.92
C ALA A 112 -2.36 -2.17 6.76
N LEU A 113 -2.83 -2.33 5.52
CA LEU A 113 -2.00 -2.10 4.33
C LEU A 113 -1.46 -0.67 4.29
N PHE A 114 -2.31 0.35 4.47
CA PHE A 114 -1.84 1.74 4.47
C PHE A 114 -0.91 2.07 5.65
N GLU A 115 -1.14 1.51 6.83
CA GLU A 115 -0.26 1.72 8.00
C GLU A 115 1.19 1.25 7.75
N ASN A 116 1.38 0.24 6.91
CA ASN A 116 2.69 -0.39 6.66
C ASN A 116 3.14 -0.23 5.19
N ALA A 117 2.46 0.58 4.39
CA ALA A 117 2.84 0.83 3.01
C ALA A 117 3.96 1.87 2.93
N ARG A 118 4.81 1.76 1.91
CA ARG A 118 5.84 2.75 1.62
C ARG A 118 5.36 3.78 0.62
N LEU A 119 5.80 5.03 0.74
CA LEU A 119 5.52 6.05 -0.27
C LEU A 119 6.42 5.83 -1.49
N GLY A 120 5.84 5.68 -2.68
CA GLY A 120 6.63 5.55 -3.91
C GLY A 120 6.53 6.77 -4.83
N GLU A 121 5.32 7.31 -5.04
CA GLU A 121 5.15 8.43 -5.99
C GLU A 121 4.32 9.57 -5.39
N THR A 122 4.68 10.80 -5.73
CA THR A 122 3.87 12.00 -5.51
C THR A 122 3.80 12.80 -6.81
N TYR A 123 2.59 13.17 -7.23
CA TYR A 123 2.37 13.88 -8.49
C TYR A 123 1.15 14.81 -8.42
N ALA A 124 1.11 15.81 -9.30
CA ALA A 124 -0.03 16.71 -9.42
C ALA A 124 -1.27 16.00 -10.00
N ASP A 125 -2.47 16.50 -9.69
CA ASP A 125 -3.69 15.95 -10.30
C ASP A 125 -3.65 16.10 -11.83
N LYS A 126 -3.87 14.99 -12.54
CA LYS A 126 -3.84 14.97 -14.02
C LYS A 126 -4.94 15.82 -14.65
N LYS A 127 -6.01 16.10 -13.89
CA LYS A 127 -7.12 16.94 -14.35
C LYS A 127 -6.98 18.40 -13.91
N GLY A 128 -5.90 18.75 -13.20
CA GLY A 128 -5.62 20.12 -12.77
C GLY A 128 -6.67 20.68 -11.80
N SER A 129 -7.34 19.84 -11.00
CA SER A 129 -8.33 20.33 -10.04
C SER A 129 -7.65 21.19 -8.97
N ALA A 130 -8.10 22.43 -8.83
CA ALA A 130 -7.57 23.40 -7.86
C ALA A 130 -7.73 22.97 -6.39
N ASP A 131 -8.65 22.04 -6.12
CA ASP A 131 -8.91 21.53 -4.77
C ASP A 131 -7.93 20.41 -4.36
N ILE A 132 -7.14 19.90 -5.31
CA ILE A 132 -6.20 18.80 -5.10
C ILE A 132 -4.79 19.37 -5.05
N LYS A 133 -4.16 19.23 -3.88
CA LYS A 133 -2.77 19.61 -3.69
C LYS A 133 -1.84 18.61 -4.37
N ALA A 134 -2.05 17.32 -4.11
CA ALA A 134 -1.25 16.25 -4.68
C ALA A 134 -2.00 14.91 -4.68
N MET A 135 -1.50 14.00 -5.50
CA MET A 135 -1.84 12.58 -5.49
C MET A 135 -0.61 11.80 -5.03
N HIS A 136 -0.79 10.85 -4.13
CA HIS A 136 0.29 10.01 -3.62
C HIS A 136 0.00 8.54 -3.87
N ARG A 137 1.02 7.77 -4.19
CA ARG A 137 0.93 6.32 -4.30
C ARG A 137 1.79 5.66 -3.25
N TYR A 138 1.10 4.87 -2.45
CA TYR A 138 1.67 4.02 -1.43
C TYR A 138 1.63 2.57 -1.91
N PHE A 139 2.65 1.81 -1.55
CA PHE A 139 2.84 0.44 -1.99
C PHE A 139 3.00 -0.50 -0.81
N ALA A 140 2.26 -1.61 -0.80
CA ALA A 140 2.46 -2.68 0.16
C ALA A 140 2.66 -3.99 -0.61
N GLU A 141 3.61 -4.81 -0.19
CA GLU A 141 3.82 -6.14 -0.74
C GLU A 141 3.01 -7.17 0.03
N ILE A 142 2.39 -8.10 -0.68
CA ILE A 142 1.53 -9.13 -0.12
C ILE A 142 1.81 -10.48 -0.77
N ASN A 143 1.47 -11.55 -0.07
CA ASN A 143 1.29 -12.87 -0.65
C ASN A 143 -0.20 -13.22 -0.63
N ILE A 144 -0.75 -13.60 -1.78
CA ILE A 144 -2.16 -14.00 -1.88
C ILE A 144 -2.27 -15.29 -2.67
N ASN A 145 -2.83 -16.33 -2.06
CA ASN A 145 -2.93 -17.67 -2.66
C ASN A 145 -1.60 -18.22 -3.20
N GLY A 146 -0.47 -17.90 -2.54
CA GLY A 146 0.87 -18.30 -2.97
C GLY A 146 1.48 -17.42 -4.06
N LYS A 147 0.76 -16.39 -4.55
CA LYS A 147 1.23 -15.40 -5.52
C LYS A 147 1.70 -14.15 -4.80
N LYS A 148 2.95 -13.74 -5.05
CA LYS A 148 3.44 -12.42 -4.62
C LYS A 148 2.77 -11.32 -5.44
N ALA A 149 2.32 -10.27 -4.77
CA ALA A 149 1.64 -9.15 -5.39
C ALA A 149 2.02 -7.82 -4.73
N GLN A 150 1.80 -6.73 -5.45
CA GLN A 150 1.93 -5.38 -4.94
C GLN A 150 0.56 -4.71 -4.90
N VAL A 151 0.22 -4.15 -3.74
CA VAL A 151 -0.96 -3.33 -3.54
C VAL A 151 -0.57 -1.88 -3.77
N LYS A 152 -1.25 -1.21 -4.71
CA LYS A 152 -1.11 0.22 -4.96
C LYS A 152 -2.28 0.96 -4.32
N ILE A 153 -1.98 1.74 -3.29
CA ILE A 153 -2.93 2.58 -2.57
C ILE A 153 -2.77 4.02 -3.04
N THR A 154 -3.84 4.62 -3.55
CA THR A 154 -3.83 6.02 -3.97
C THR A 154 -4.42 6.90 -2.88
N LEU A 155 -3.68 7.91 -2.46
CA LEU A 155 -4.15 8.99 -1.61
C LEU A 155 -4.40 10.25 -2.45
N LYS A 156 -5.48 10.95 -2.14
CA LYS A 156 -5.74 12.32 -2.59
C LYS A 156 -5.46 13.27 -1.43
N GLU A 157 -4.50 14.17 -1.59
CA GLU A 157 -4.28 15.29 -0.68
C GLU A 157 -5.12 16.48 -1.16
N SER A 158 -6.16 16.80 -0.40
CA SER A 158 -7.01 17.97 -0.66
C SER A 158 -6.47 19.19 0.07
N MET A 159 -6.61 20.38 -0.53
CA MET A 159 -6.16 21.65 0.07
C MET A 159 -6.74 21.91 1.47
N GLN A 160 -7.99 21.49 1.72
CA GLN A 160 -8.70 21.76 2.98
C GLN A 160 -8.86 20.53 3.89
N GLN A 161 -8.93 19.33 3.31
CA GLN A 161 -9.36 18.11 4.02
C GLN A 161 -8.23 17.11 4.28
N GLY A 162 -6.99 17.47 3.93
CA GLY A 162 -5.82 16.61 4.08
C GLY A 162 -5.89 15.36 3.22
N HIS A 163 -5.29 14.27 3.71
CA HIS A 163 -5.13 13.03 2.96
C HIS A 163 -6.35 12.11 3.05
N ARG A 164 -6.82 11.66 1.89
CA ARG A 164 -7.89 10.67 1.77
C ARG A 164 -7.43 9.45 1.01
N ILE A 165 -7.61 8.27 1.60
CA ILE A 165 -7.45 7.00 0.88
C ILE A 165 -8.55 6.93 -0.17
N TYR A 166 -8.15 6.90 -1.45
CA TYR A 166 -9.03 7.10 -2.59
C TYR A 166 -9.31 5.80 -3.36
N SER A 167 -8.29 4.97 -3.63
CA SER A 167 -8.47 3.71 -4.36
C SER A 167 -7.38 2.70 -4.02
N LEU A 168 -7.64 1.43 -4.34
CA LEU A 168 -6.73 0.31 -4.22
C LEU A 168 -6.72 -0.49 -5.54
N GLU A 169 -5.54 -0.92 -5.96
CA GLU A 169 -5.32 -1.75 -7.16
C GLU A 169 -4.32 -2.86 -6.82
N LEU A 170 -4.61 -4.10 -7.23
CA LEU A 170 -3.66 -5.20 -7.18
C LEU A 170 -2.86 -5.26 -8.48
N GLY A 171 -1.54 -5.41 -8.38
CA GLY A 171 -0.64 -5.60 -9.51
C GLY A 171 0.42 -6.65 -9.22
N GLU A 172 1.11 -7.07 -10.28
CA GLU A 172 2.31 -7.89 -10.13
C GLU A 172 3.40 -7.13 -9.36
N LEU A 173 4.29 -7.89 -8.71
CA LEU A 173 5.41 -7.34 -7.97
C LEU A 173 6.43 -6.79 -8.98
N ASN A 174 6.39 -5.49 -9.20
CA ASN A 174 7.39 -4.78 -9.98
C ASN A 174 8.49 -4.25 -9.06
N PRO A 175 9.73 -4.07 -9.58
CA PRO A 175 10.74 -3.31 -8.88
C PRO A 175 10.11 -2.00 -8.44
N LEU A 176 10.23 -1.81 -7.14
CA LEU A 176 9.85 -0.62 -6.43
C LEU A 176 10.47 0.60 -7.16
N PRO A 177 9.68 1.56 -7.67
CA PRO A 177 10.24 2.77 -8.27
C PRO A 177 11.00 3.59 -7.22
#